data_AF-A0AAV4D9E7-F1
#
_entry.id   AF-A0AAV4D9E7-F1
#
_cell.length_a   1.000
_cell.length_b   1.000
_cell.length_c   1.000
_cell.angle_alpha   90.00
_cell.angle_beta   90.00
_cell.angle_gamma   90.00
#
_symmetry.space_group_name_H-M   'P 1'
#
loop_
_entity.id
_entity.type
_entity.pdbx_description
1 polymer ?
#
loop_
_entity_poly.entity_id
_entity_poly.type
_entity_poly.pdbx_seq_one_letter_code
_entity_poly.pdbx_strand_id
1 'polypeptide(L)'
;MSVSPFAGWSLFKIFMVISSRGSAKVADRSPFKIHWELNSILGDEIIEVTKLGSGDLMVELKLNKQAKKLGAITTFLDIPVTVSPHKSLNSSKGVIRSRD
;
A
#
# COMPACT_ATOMS: atom_id res chain seq x y z
N MET A 1 16.86 -11.20 33.03
CA MET A 1 16.07 -11.60 31.85
C MET A 1 15.02 -10.52 31.63
N SER A 2 15.29 -9.56 30.75
CA SER A 2 14.36 -8.46 30.45
C SER A 2 13.40 -8.95 29.38
N VAL A 3 12.13 -9.14 29.75
CA VAL A 3 11.05 -9.34 28.78
C VAL A 3 10.62 -7.98 28.27
N SER A 4 11.08 -7.62 27.07
CA SER A 4 10.58 -6.46 26.34
C SER A 4 9.13 -6.69 25.93
N PRO A 5 8.15 -5.83 26.27
CA PRO A 5 6.73 -6.11 26.05
C PRO A 5 6.22 -5.79 24.63
N PHE A 6 7.10 -5.45 23.68
CA PHE A 6 6.68 -5.12 22.31
C PHE A 6 6.90 -6.29 21.36
N ALA A 7 6.13 -7.36 21.58
CA ALA A 7 5.92 -8.36 20.54
C ALA A 7 4.96 -7.78 19.49
N GLY A 8 5.43 -7.62 18.25
CA GLY A 8 4.57 -7.83 17.07
C GLY A 8 4.09 -6.64 16.25
N TRP A 9 4.60 -5.42 16.42
CA TRP A 9 4.29 -4.33 15.46
C TRP A 9 5.49 -3.98 14.60
N SER A 10 5.39 -4.30 13.30
CA SER A 10 6.25 -3.69 12.28
C SER A 10 5.99 -2.18 12.31
N LEU A 11 6.97 -1.41 12.81
CA LEU A 11 6.91 0.05 12.91
C LEU A 11 7.00 0.77 11.55
N PHE A 12 7.16 0.03 10.46
CA PHE A 12 7.28 0.58 9.12
C PHE A 12 6.14 0.05 8.24
N LYS A 13 5.06 0.84 8.19
CA LYS A 13 3.99 0.69 7.22
C LYS A 13 4.50 1.20 5.86
N ILE A 14 4.23 0.45 4.80
CA ILE A 14 4.58 0.82 3.42
C ILE A 14 3.29 1.16 2.70
N PHE A 15 3.21 2.36 2.14
CA PHE A 15 2.03 2.84 1.44
C PHE A 15 2.30 2.85 -0.07
N MET A 16 1.49 2.10 -0.80
CA MET A 16 1.50 2.08 -2.27
C MET A 16 0.20 2.69 -2.79
N VAL A 17 0.28 3.39 -3.92
CA VAL A 17 -0.89 3.93 -4.62
C VAL A 17 -0.99 3.24 -5.98
N ILE A 18 -2.18 2.69 -6.24
CA ILE A 18 -2.56 2.11 -7.53
C ILE A 18 -3.41 3.14 -8.25
N SER A 19 -2.87 3.69 -9.34
CA SER A 19 -3.57 4.65 -10.19
C SER A 19 -3.95 4.02 -11.52
N SER A 20 -5.19 4.21 -11.96
CA SER A 20 -5.65 3.76 -13.29
C SER A 20 -5.06 4.64 -14.38
N ARG A 21 -4.58 4.05 -15.48
CA ARG A 21 -4.02 4.78 -16.62
C ARG A 21 -5.06 5.20 -17.68
N GLY A 22 -6.34 4.91 -17.44
CA GLY A 22 -7.43 5.15 -18.39
C GLY A 22 -8.65 5.87 -17.78
N SER A 23 -9.75 5.89 -18.53
CA SER A 23 -11.03 6.47 -18.10
C SER A 23 -11.70 5.66 -16.99
N ALA A 24 -11.56 4.33 -17.01
CA ALA A 24 -12.08 3.43 -15.98
C ALA A 24 -11.25 3.53 -14.70
N LYS A 25 -11.91 3.80 -13.57
CA LYS A 25 -11.26 3.88 -12.27
C LYS A 25 -11.21 2.51 -11.60
N VAL A 26 -10.09 2.23 -10.96
CA VAL A 26 -9.93 0.99 -10.19
C VAL A 26 -10.91 0.95 -9.01
N ALA A 27 -11.19 2.11 -8.45
CA ALA A 27 -12.10 2.26 -7.32
C ALA A 27 -13.60 2.12 -7.65
N ASP A 28 -13.95 1.91 -8.93
CA ASP A 28 -15.33 1.58 -9.35
C ASP A 28 -15.55 0.06 -9.40
N ARG A 29 -14.48 -0.73 -9.28
CA ARG A 29 -14.59 -2.18 -9.17
C ARG A 29 -15.15 -2.57 -7.80
N SER A 30 -15.77 -3.75 -7.77
CA SER A 30 -16.34 -4.29 -6.53
C SER A 30 -15.27 -4.45 -5.45
N PRO A 31 -15.54 -4.03 -4.19
CA PRO A 31 -14.60 -4.15 -3.09
C PRO A 31 -14.16 -5.61 -2.84
N PHE A 32 -15.05 -6.58 -3.08
CA PHE A 32 -14.72 -8.01 -2.98
C PHE A 32 -13.72 -8.45 -4.04
N LYS A 33 -13.87 -7.97 -5.29
CA LYS A 33 -12.93 -8.29 -6.37
C LYS A 33 -11.57 -7.64 -6.11
N ILE A 34 -11.57 -6.38 -5.65
CA ILE A 34 -10.34 -5.67 -5.27
C ILE A 34 -9.61 -6.45 -4.17
N HIS A 35 -10.32 -6.87 -3.13
CA HIS A 35 -9.75 -7.65 -2.03
C HIS A 35 -9.17 -8.99 -2.52
N TRP A 36 -9.93 -9.74 -3.31
CA TRP A 36 -9.49 -11.03 -3.83
C TRP A 36 -8.25 -10.92 -4.72
N GLU A 37 -8.22 -9.95 -5.63
CA GLU A 37 -7.08 -9.70 -6.52
C GLU A 37 -5.83 -9.34 -5.71
N LEU A 38 -5.97 -8.48 -4.69
CA LEU A 38 -4.87 -8.12 -3.81
C LEU A 38 -4.36 -9.33 -3.01
N ASN A 39 -5.25 -10.17 -2.46
CA ASN A 39 -4.85 -11.39 -1.78
C ASN A 39 -4.15 -12.37 -2.74
N SER A 40 -4.58 -12.44 -4.00
CA SER A 40 -3.94 -13.29 -5.01
C SER A 40 -2.50 -12.85 -5.31
N ILE A 41 -2.26 -11.53 -5.39
CA ILE A 41 -0.93 -10.97 -5.69
C ILE A 41 -0.02 -11.01 -4.45
N LEU A 42 -0.56 -10.64 -3.28
CA LEU A 42 0.21 -10.32 -2.08
C LEU A 42 0.23 -11.47 -1.05
N GLY A 43 -0.73 -12.40 -1.11
CA GLY A 43 -0.94 -13.50 -0.17
C GLY A 43 -1.91 -13.17 0.97
N ASP A 44 -2.07 -14.09 1.93
CA ASP A 44 -3.00 -14.05 3.08
C ASP A 44 -2.62 -13.06 4.20
N GLU A 45 -1.82 -12.04 3.91
CA GLU A 45 -1.50 -11.02 4.91
C GLU A 45 -2.50 -9.87 4.90
N ILE A 46 -2.85 -9.40 6.10
CA ILE A 46 -3.79 -8.30 6.30
C ILE A 46 -3.23 -7.04 5.63
N ILE A 47 -3.88 -6.65 4.53
CA ILE A 47 -3.63 -5.47 3.73
C ILE A 47 -4.81 -4.51 3.92
N GLU A 48 -4.53 -3.28 4.32
CA GLU A 48 -5.56 -2.25 4.39
C GLU A 48 -5.68 -1.55 3.04
N VAL A 49 -6.91 -1.37 2.56
CA VAL A 49 -7.19 -0.74 1.27
C VAL A 49 -8.11 0.45 1.50
N THR A 50 -7.65 1.63 1.08
CA THR A 50 -8.41 2.87 1.19
C THR A 50 -8.64 3.45 -0.19
N LYS A 51 -9.90 3.76 -0.51
CA LYS A 51 -10.25 4.51 -1.73
C LYS A 51 -9.87 5.97 -1.56
N LEU A 52 -9.11 6.52 -2.50
CA LEU A 52 -8.79 7.95 -2.54
C LEU A 52 -9.86 8.72 -3.32
N GLY A 53 -10.04 10.01 -2.99
CA GLY A 53 -10.98 10.89 -3.68
C GLY A 53 -10.66 11.08 -5.18
N SER A 54 -9.44 10.76 -5.62
CA SER A 54 -9.03 10.75 -7.03
C SER A 54 -9.58 9.57 -7.84
N GLY A 55 -10.15 8.57 -7.19
CA GLY A 55 -10.53 7.28 -7.81
C GLY A 55 -9.40 6.25 -7.85
N ASP A 56 -8.27 6.56 -7.21
CA ASP A 56 -7.14 5.65 -7.01
C ASP A 56 -7.33 4.81 -5.73
N LEU A 57 -6.55 3.75 -5.59
CA LEU A 57 -6.53 2.92 -4.39
C LEU A 57 -5.21 3.10 -3.65
N MET A 58 -5.28 3.38 -2.36
CA MET A 58 -4.15 3.32 -1.45
C MET A 58 -4.12 1.96 -0.75
N VAL A 59 -2.95 1.34 -0.73
CA VAL A 59 -2.73 0.01 -0.17
C VAL A 59 -1.65 0.11 0.90
N GLU A 60 -1.99 -0.27 2.13
CA GLU A 60 -1.05 -0.36 3.26
C GLU A 60 -0.49 -1.78 3.34
N LEU A 61 0.83 -1.89 3.27
CA LEU A 61 1.59 -3.13 3.26
C LEU A 61 2.50 -3.21 4.48
N LYS A 62 2.72 -4.44 4.97
CA LYS A 62 3.59 -4.70 6.12
C LYS A 62 5.00 -5.14 5.73
N LEU A 63 5.15 -5.73 4.53
CA LEU A 63 6.44 -6.23 4.05
C LEU A 63 6.89 -5.60 2.73
N ASN A 64 8.19 -5.34 2.65
CA ASN A 64 8.85 -4.90 1.40
C ASN A 64 8.71 -5.91 0.25
N LYS A 65 8.54 -7.20 0.55
CA LYS A 65 8.30 -8.23 -0.48
C LYS A 65 6.96 -7.99 -1.18
N GLN A 66 5.93 -7.60 -0.45
CA GLN A 66 4.62 -7.24 -1.00
C GLN A 66 4.72 -5.98 -1.85
N ALA A 67 5.44 -4.97 -1.36
CA ALA A 67 5.69 -3.73 -2.09
C ALA A 67 6.37 -3.99 -3.45
N LYS A 68 7.36 -4.87 -3.50
CA LYS A 68 8.02 -5.27 -4.76
C LYS A 68 7.07 -6.01 -5.71
N LYS A 69 6.26 -6.93 -5.20
CA LYS A 69 5.26 -7.64 -6.02
C LYS A 69 4.22 -6.69 -6.58
N LEU A 70 3.67 -5.80 -5.75
CA LEU A 70 2.69 -4.80 -6.16
C LEU A 70 3.30 -3.81 -7.15
N GLY A 71 4.54 -3.37 -6.95
CA GLY A 71 5.24 -2.48 -7.87
C GLY A 71 5.51 -3.07 -9.25
N ALA A 72 5.49 -4.41 -9.38
CA ALA A 72 5.73 -5.10 -10.65
C ALA A 72 4.45 -5.27 -11.51
N ILE A 73 3.25 -5.05 -10.95
CA ILE A 73 2.02 -5.22 -11.72
C ILE A 73 1.79 -4.03 -12.64
N THR A 74 1.36 -4.33 -13.86
CA THR A 74 0.97 -3.34 -14.88
C THR A 74 -0.53 -3.33 -15.11
N THR A 75 -1.22 -4.36 -14.64
CA THR A 75 -2.66 -4.57 -14.81
C THR A 75 -3.27 -5.02 -13.49
N PHE A 76 -4.46 -4.53 -13.19
CA PHE A 76 -5.21 -4.90 -12.00
C PHE A 76 -6.70 -4.92 -12.35
N LEU A 77 -7.38 -6.07 -12.17
CA LEU A 77 -8.78 -6.26 -12.56
C LEU A 77 -9.10 -5.82 -14.00
N ASP A 78 -8.25 -6.26 -14.94
CA ASP A 78 -8.28 -5.95 -16.37
C ASP A 78 -8.11 -4.46 -16.73
N ILE A 79 -7.70 -3.63 -15.76
CA ILE A 79 -7.42 -2.21 -15.98
C ILE A 79 -5.90 -2.02 -16.00
N PRO A 80 -5.34 -1.30 -17.00
CA PRO A 80 -3.94 -0.89 -16.95
C PRO A 80 -3.74 0.10 -15.81
N VAL A 81 -2.84 -0.23 -14.89
CA VAL A 81 -2.56 0.57 -13.69
C VAL A 81 -1.08 0.90 -13.58
N THR A 82 -0.78 1.93 -12.81
CA THR A 82 0.57 2.27 -12.39
C THR A 82 0.63 2.23 -10.87
N VAL A 83 1.58 1.48 -10.33
CA VAL A 83 1.82 1.43 -8.89
C VAL A 83 2.99 2.33 -8.54
N SER A 84 2.80 3.21 -7.56
CA SER A 84 3.83 4.13 -7.09
C SER A 84 3.86 4.20 -5.56
N PRO A 85 5.04 4.41 -4.94
CA PRO A 85 5.11 4.64 -3.51
C PRO A 85 4.40 5.96 -3.16
N HIS A 86 3.63 5.96 -2.08
CA HIS A 86 2.99 7.17 -1.58
C HIS A 86 4.04 8.23 -1.17
N LYS A 87 3.82 9.48 -1.57
CA LYS A 87 4.83 10.56 -1.51
C LYS A 87 5.25 10.97 -0.09
N SER A 88 4.29 11.07 0.83
CA SER A 88 4.54 11.62 2.19
C SER A 88 4.48 10.55 3.28
N LEU A 89 3.48 9.66 3.24
CA LEU A 89 3.29 8.60 4.23
C LEU A 89 4.44 7.58 4.34
N ASN A 90 5.30 7.47 3.32
CA ASN A 90 6.50 6.63 3.37
C ASN A 90 7.74 7.34 3.92
N SER A 91 7.63 8.63 4.30
CA SER A 91 8.72 9.39 4.91
C SER A 91 8.46 9.57 6.39
N SER A 92 9.40 9.18 7.25
CA SER A 92 9.41 9.66 8.63
C SER A 92 9.85 11.11 8.63
N LYS A 93 9.06 12.01 9.26
CA LYS A 93 9.49 13.39 9.49
C LYS A 93 10.61 13.34 10.54
N GLY A 94 11.86 13.35 10.12
CA GLY A 94 12.99 13.53 11.03
C GLY A 94 12.89 14.89 11.72
N VAL A 95 13.03 14.93 13.05
CA VAL A 95 13.12 16.17 13.80
C VAL A 95 14.56 16.68 13.69
N ILE A 96 14.76 17.79 12.97
CA ILE A 96 16.05 18.50 12.98
C ILE A 96 16.05 19.40 14.21
N ARG A 97 16.82 19.04 15.24
CA ARG A 97 17.07 19.92 16.38
C ARG A 97 18.26 20.82 16.05
N SER A 98 18.02 22.11 15.86
CA SER A 98 19.07 23.13 15.84
C SER A 98 19.53 23.36 17.27
N ARG A 99 20.85 23.32 17.51
CA ARG A 99 21.47 23.81 18.75
C ARG A 99 21.77 25.28 18.50
N ASP A 100 21.04 26.16 19.17
CA ASP A 100 21.44 27.56 19.37
C ASP A 100 22.55 27.59 20.43
#